data_AF-Q7P3W8-F1
#
_entry.id   AF-Q7P3W8-F1
#
_cell.length_a   1.000
_cell.length_b   1.000
_cell.length_c   1.000
_cell.angle_alpha   90.00
_cell.angle_beta   90.00
_cell.angle_gamma   90.00
#
_symmetry.space_group_name_H-M   'P 1'
#
loop_
_entity.id
_entity.type
_entity.pdbx_description
1 polymer ?
#
loop_
_entity_poly.entity_id
_entity_poly.type
_entity_poly.pdbx_seq_one_letter_code
_entity_poly.pdbx_strand_id
1 'polypeptide(L)'
;MFWSGIGGYFFQSSDHGARNAIYHDLLNFKWPVIYENGRYLNYYFGYWLIPAFITKVLKNLFLVDLWTLGEFVLYTYSVIYVFIIILQIIRRNIITKKNVYIALICLILFSGLDVCGLLIKLILKGEFHFINEIINWWNSNESIFNHIEWWSNRWQYSSNTTQLFWVFNQALPAWLSTLIILNKDNLKQDLYIGVLTLFLAPFPACGLILISIGKMLVNKNNLKKQIVSVISKENIISILFFIFISAFYLGNSRIKIGAEERLFSIIKFHSLELKDYILLFLHLLFEVLLFFPLIRNSKYRIQGYICLTYLLILPFINFRGSYDFQMRSSIPELFFIMLVLIDQLIDLKNYSKKVKKIIGIIFILRMQ
;
A
#
# COMPACT_ATOMS: atom_id res chain seq x y z
N MET A 1 -10.23 -5.79 9.27
CA MET A 1 -11.39 -4.97 8.84
C MET A 1 -12.17 -4.43 10.02
N PHE A 2 -12.77 -5.27 10.87
CA PHE A 2 -13.50 -4.76 12.04
C PHE A 2 -12.59 -3.94 12.98
N TRP A 3 -11.44 -4.49 13.38
CA TRP A 3 -10.51 -3.79 14.29
C TRP A 3 -9.81 -2.58 13.69
N SER A 4 -9.82 -2.40 12.37
CA SER A 4 -9.17 -1.24 11.75
C SER A 4 -10.06 0.02 11.79
N GLY A 5 -11.18 0.01 12.52
CA GLY A 5 -12.04 1.16 12.72
C GLY A 5 -12.79 1.64 11.46
N ILE A 6 -12.73 0.90 10.35
CA ILE A 6 -13.41 1.26 9.11
C ILE A 6 -14.92 1.21 9.35
N GLY A 7 -15.61 2.33 9.09
CA GLY A 7 -17.04 2.47 9.39
C GLY A 7 -17.35 2.78 10.85
N GLY A 8 -16.39 3.20 11.68
CA GLY A 8 -16.67 3.78 13.00
C GLY A 8 -17.03 2.78 14.11
N TYR A 9 -17.12 1.48 13.82
CA TYR A 9 -17.54 0.45 14.79
C TYR A 9 -16.47 0.03 15.80
N PHE A 10 -15.23 0.50 15.65
CA PHE A 10 -14.12 0.17 16.54
C PHE A 10 -13.14 1.35 16.63
N PHE A 11 -12.13 1.24 17.49
CA PHE A 11 -11.06 2.23 17.61
C PHE A 11 -10.49 2.64 16.24
N GLN A 12 -10.35 3.94 16.05
CA GLN A 12 -9.89 4.57 14.82
C GLN A 12 -8.57 5.27 15.07
N SER A 13 -7.59 5.02 14.19
CA SER A 13 -6.31 5.74 14.21
C SER A 13 -6.51 7.23 13.92
N SER A 14 -5.52 8.07 14.23
CA SER A 14 -5.60 9.52 14.00
C SER A 14 -5.88 9.87 12.53
N ASP A 15 -5.43 9.01 11.61
CA ASP A 15 -5.66 9.12 10.17
C ASP A 15 -7.14 9.03 9.78
N HIS A 16 -7.99 8.37 10.57
CA HIS A 16 -9.43 8.34 10.33
C HIS A 16 -10.08 9.71 10.42
N GLY A 17 -9.55 10.65 11.22
CA GLY A 17 -10.15 11.99 11.36
C GLY A 17 -10.32 12.68 10.00
N ALA A 18 -9.26 12.73 9.18
CA ALA A 18 -9.32 13.29 7.84
C ALA A 18 -10.19 12.46 6.88
N ARG A 19 -10.18 11.12 7.01
CA ARG A 19 -10.92 10.20 6.13
C ARG A 19 -12.42 10.26 6.37
N ASN A 20 -12.83 10.34 7.64
CA ASN A 20 -14.22 10.52 8.04
C ASN A 20 -14.72 11.89 7.57
N ALA A 21 -13.91 12.95 7.66
CA ALA A 21 -14.26 14.27 7.13
C ALA A 21 -14.49 14.24 5.60
N ILE A 22 -13.58 13.61 4.84
CA ILE A 22 -13.76 13.42 3.39
C ILE A 22 -15.06 12.67 3.10
N TYR A 23 -15.33 11.59 3.83
CA TYR A 23 -16.53 10.78 3.60
C TYR A 23 -17.81 11.54 4.00
N HIS A 24 -17.77 12.25 5.12
CA HIS A 24 -18.85 13.11 5.59
C HIS A 24 -19.22 14.18 4.56
N ASP A 25 -18.23 14.85 3.99
CA ASP A 25 -18.46 15.87 2.96
C ASP A 25 -19.06 15.27 1.69
N LEU A 26 -18.57 14.09 1.27
CA LEU A 26 -19.15 13.37 0.14
C LEU A 26 -20.61 12.98 0.37
N LEU A 27 -21.03 12.71 1.61
CA LEU A 27 -22.41 12.38 1.96
C LEU A 27 -23.31 13.62 2.02
N ASN A 28 -22.84 14.71 2.62
CA ASN A 28 -23.68 15.86 2.95
C ASN A 28 -23.73 16.94 1.85
N PHE A 29 -22.69 17.10 1.05
CA PHE A 29 -22.62 18.14 0.03
C PHE A 29 -23.12 17.65 -1.34
N LYS A 30 -23.58 18.59 -2.18
CA LYS A 30 -23.85 18.31 -3.60
C LYS A 30 -22.54 17.95 -4.32
N TRP A 31 -22.65 17.13 -5.37
CA TRP A 31 -21.50 16.76 -6.18
C TRP A 31 -21.44 17.61 -7.46
N PRO A 32 -20.25 18.08 -7.87
CA PRO A 32 -18.97 17.99 -7.16
C PRO A 32 -18.94 18.82 -5.86
N VAL A 33 -18.19 18.37 -4.85
CA VAL A 33 -18.11 19.07 -3.56
C VAL A 33 -17.28 20.35 -3.74
N ILE A 34 -17.94 21.49 -3.62
CA ILE A 34 -17.36 22.84 -3.68
C ILE A 34 -17.71 23.56 -2.38
N TYR A 35 -16.70 24.07 -1.71
CA TYR A 35 -16.80 24.84 -0.46
C TYR A 35 -17.05 26.32 -0.76
N GLU A 36 -17.55 27.06 0.24
CA GLU A 36 -17.94 28.47 0.10
C GLU A 36 -16.82 29.39 -0.40
N ASN A 37 -15.56 29.06 -0.06
CA ASN A 37 -14.38 29.79 -0.53
C ASN A 37 -13.97 29.47 -1.98
N GLY A 38 -14.83 28.78 -2.74
CA GLY A 38 -14.60 28.38 -4.13
C GLY A 38 -13.61 27.23 -4.29
N ARG A 39 -13.04 26.67 -3.20
CA ARG A 39 -12.21 25.47 -3.27
C ARG A 39 -13.12 24.26 -3.47
N TYR A 40 -12.65 23.29 -4.23
CA TYR A 40 -13.33 22.00 -4.36
C TYR A 40 -12.55 20.93 -3.59
N LEU A 41 -13.25 19.85 -3.21
CA LEU A 41 -12.62 18.68 -2.61
C LEU A 41 -11.63 18.10 -3.61
N ASN A 42 -10.34 18.37 -3.40
CA ASN A 42 -9.27 17.95 -4.29
C ASN A 42 -8.28 17.05 -3.53
N TYR A 43 -8.69 15.80 -3.38
CA TYR A 43 -7.91 14.75 -2.74
C TYR A 43 -8.19 13.41 -3.43
N TYR A 44 -7.42 12.37 -3.15
CA TYR A 44 -7.66 11.03 -3.68
C TYR A 44 -8.86 10.34 -3.01
N PHE A 45 -10.04 10.96 -3.13
CA PHE A 45 -11.26 10.50 -2.49
C PHE A 45 -11.97 9.36 -3.25
N GLY A 46 -11.41 8.90 -4.37
CA GLY A 46 -12.07 7.94 -5.27
C GLY A 46 -12.55 6.68 -4.56
N TYR A 47 -11.83 6.19 -3.55
CA TYR A 47 -12.23 5.02 -2.76
C TYR A 47 -13.59 5.21 -2.07
N TRP A 48 -13.88 6.41 -1.58
CA TRP A 48 -15.12 6.73 -0.87
C TRP A 48 -16.28 7.12 -1.79
N LEU A 49 -16.02 7.38 -3.06
CA LEU A 49 -17.04 7.83 -4.00
C LEU A 49 -18.15 6.78 -4.19
N ILE A 50 -17.76 5.51 -4.34
CA ILE A 50 -18.71 4.39 -4.51
C ILE A 50 -19.60 4.21 -3.27
N PRO A 51 -19.06 4.03 -2.05
CA PRO A 51 -19.91 3.89 -0.87
C PRO A 51 -20.77 5.14 -0.63
N ALA A 52 -20.24 6.35 -0.86
CA ALA A 52 -21.02 7.58 -0.70
C ALA A 52 -22.20 7.66 -1.70
N PHE A 53 -21.98 7.23 -2.95
CA PHE A 53 -23.05 7.15 -3.96
C PHE A 53 -24.15 6.18 -3.50
N ILE A 54 -23.76 4.97 -3.09
CA ILE A 54 -24.69 3.94 -2.61
C ILE A 54 -25.49 4.48 -1.42
N THR A 55 -24.84 5.11 -0.44
CA THR A 55 -25.51 5.69 0.72
C THR A 55 -26.52 6.77 0.33
N LYS A 56 -26.17 7.68 -0.58
CA LYS A 56 -27.09 8.74 -1.05
C LYS A 56 -28.34 8.18 -1.74
N VAL A 57 -28.17 7.13 -2.56
CA VAL A 57 -29.28 6.49 -3.27
C VAL A 57 -30.19 5.73 -2.30
N LEU A 58 -29.60 5.02 -1.34
CA LEU A 58 -30.33 4.19 -0.40
C LEU A 58 -30.93 4.96 0.78
N LYS A 59 -30.54 6.22 1.01
CA LYS A 59 -30.95 7.00 2.18
C LYS A 59 -32.47 7.02 2.39
N ASN A 60 -33.26 7.13 1.32
CA ASN A 60 -34.72 7.21 1.40
C ASN A 60 -35.39 5.84 1.68
N LEU A 61 -34.65 4.74 1.60
CA LEU A 61 -35.16 3.38 1.84
C LEU A 61 -35.05 2.95 3.31
N PHE A 62 -34.28 3.68 4.12
CA PHE A 62 -34.00 3.32 5.51
C PHE A 62 -34.32 4.49 6.45
N LEU A 63 -34.89 4.18 7.61
CA LEU A 63 -35.22 5.17 8.66
C LEU A 63 -34.03 5.52 9.57
N VAL A 64 -32.80 5.23 9.14
CA VAL A 64 -31.56 5.47 9.89
C VAL A 64 -30.95 6.79 9.43
N ASP A 65 -30.20 7.49 10.28
CA ASP A 65 -29.48 8.72 9.90
C ASP A 65 -28.46 8.45 8.77
N LEU A 66 -28.09 9.51 8.04
CA LEU A 66 -27.27 9.39 6.82
C LEU A 66 -25.85 8.91 7.17
N TRP A 67 -25.34 9.30 8.33
CA TRP A 67 -23.98 9.00 8.74
C TRP A 67 -23.84 7.52 9.12
N THR A 68 -24.73 6.99 9.95
CA THR A 68 -24.74 5.57 10.33
C THR A 68 -24.99 4.64 9.13
N LEU A 69 -25.87 5.03 8.20
CA LEU A 69 -26.01 4.29 6.94
C LEU A 69 -24.70 4.36 6.11
N GLY A 70 -24.06 5.52 6.08
CA GLY A 70 -22.76 5.74 5.45
C GLY A 70 -21.68 4.83 6.01
N GLU A 71 -21.53 4.79 7.32
CA GLU A 71 -20.58 3.94 8.06
C GLU A 71 -20.77 2.46 7.73
N PHE A 72 -22.02 1.99 7.76
CA PHE A 72 -22.36 0.62 7.40
C PHE A 72 -22.00 0.28 5.95
N VAL A 73 -22.35 1.15 5.00
CA VAL A 73 -22.05 0.94 3.58
C VAL A 73 -20.54 0.96 3.32
N LEU A 74 -19.79 1.88 3.94
CA LEU A 74 -18.33 1.95 3.82
C LEU A 74 -17.67 0.69 4.39
N TYR A 75 -18.12 0.22 5.55
CA TYR A 75 -17.64 -1.02 6.15
C TYR A 75 -17.90 -2.22 5.24
N THR A 76 -19.15 -2.41 4.81
CA THR A 76 -19.56 -3.51 3.92
C THR A 76 -18.79 -3.48 2.60
N TYR A 77 -18.67 -2.30 1.98
CA TYR A 77 -17.88 -2.11 0.76
C TYR A 77 -16.43 -2.56 0.96
N SER A 78 -15.81 -2.16 2.07
CA SER A 78 -14.42 -2.50 2.36
C SER A 78 -14.23 -3.98 2.67
N VAL A 79 -15.19 -4.63 3.34
CA VAL A 79 -15.21 -6.09 3.58
C VAL A 79 -15.30 -6.85 2.26
N ILE A 80 -16.20 -6.45 1.36
CA ILE A 80 -16.31 -7.03 0.02
C ILE A 80 -15.00 -6.88 -0.76
N TYR A 81 -14.36 -5.71 -0.65
CA TYR A 81 -13.08 -5.44 -1.30
C TYR A 81 -11.98 -6.42 -0.85
N VAL A 82 -11.82 -6.61 0.46
CA VAL A 82 -10.86 -7.57 1.02
C VAL A 82 -11.22 -9.01 0.63
N PHE A 83 -12.51 -9.35 0.65
CA PHE A 83 -12.96 -10.67 0.25
C PHE A 83 -12.58 -10.99 -1.20
N ILE A 84 -12.77 -10.05 -2.14
CA ILE A 84 -12.34 -10.19 -3.54
C ILE A 84 -10.82 -10.38 -3.63
N ILE A 85 -10.03 -9.62 -2.86
CA ILE A 85 -8.56 -9.77 -2.81
C ILE A 85 -8.17 -11.18 -2.36
N ILE A 86 -8.77 -11.69 -1.29
CA ILE A 86 -8.53 -13.05 -0.79
C ILE A 86 -8.85 -14.09 -1.87
N LEU A 87 -10.00 -13.97 -2.54
CA LEU A 87 -10.37 -14.87 -3.63
C LEU A 87 -9.35 -14.82 -4.78
N GLN A 88 -8.87 -13.63 -5.16
CA GLN A 88 -7.88 -13.46 -6.21
C GLN A 88 -6.51 -14.03 -5.82
N ILE A 89 -6.10 -13.95 -4.55
CA ILE A 89 -4.86 -14.58 -4.05
C ILE A 89 -4.99 -16.11 -4.13
N ILE A 90 -6.09 -16.67 -3.61
CA ILE A 90 -6.31 -18.11 -3.58
C ILE A 90 -6.36 -18.70 -5.01
N ARG A 91 -7.00 -17.99 -5.94
CA ARG A 91 -7.13 -18.41 -7.35
C ARG A 91 -5.79 -18.54 -8.08
N ARG A 92 -4.70 -17.93 -7.59
CA ARG A 92 -3.37 -18.06 -8.21
C ARG A 92 -2.79 -19.47 -8.08
N ASN A 93 -3.27 -20.26 -7.12
CA ASN A 93 -2.76 -21.58 -6.80
C ASN A 93 -3.91 -22.60 -6.71
N ILE A 94 -3.56 -23.88 -6.59
CA ILE A 94 -4.56 -24.95 -6.38
C ILE A 94 -5.27 -24.72 -5.04
N ILE A 95 -6.59 -24.74 -5.04
CA ILE A 95 -7.38 -24.47 -3.83
C ILE A 95 -7.35 -25.71 -2.92
N THR A 96 -6.61 -25.59 -1.82
CA THR A 96 -6.57 -26.59 -0.75
C THR A 96 -6.66 -25.89 0.60
N LYS A 97 -7.18 -26.58 1.63
CA LYS A 97 -7.26 -26.03 3.00
C LYS A 97 -5.92 -25.46 3.48
N LYS A 98 -4.82 -26.17 3.20
CA LYS A 98 -3.46 -25.72 3.50
C LYS A 98 -3.11 -24.39 2.81
N ASN A 99 -3.36 -24.29 1.50
CA ASN A 99 -2.99 -23.11 0.71
C ASN A 99 -3.81 -21.88 1.11
N VAL A 100 -5.08 -22.07 1.48
CA VAL A 100 -5.92 -21.01 2.03
C VAL A 100 -5.34 -20.47 3.35
N TYR A 101 -4.94 -21.34 4.28
CA TYR A 101 -4.30 -20.89 5.52
C TYR A 101 -2.99 -20.16 5.27
N ILE A 102 -2.12 -20.66 4.38
CA ILE A 102 -0.88 -19.98 4.02
C ILE A 102 -1.17 -18.56 3.50
N ALA A 103 -2.13 -18.42 2.59
CA ALA A 103 -2.50 -17.13 2.03
C ALA A 103 -3.06 -16.17 3.10
N LEU A 104 -3.93 -16.63 3.99
CA LEU A 104 -4.49 -15.80 5.07
C LEU A 104 -3.44 -15.39 6.10
N ILE A 105 -2.59 -16.33 6.54
CA ILE A 105 -1.51 -16.06 7.48
C ILE A 105 -0.56 -15.02 6.89
N CYS A 106 -0.14 -15.19 5.63
CA CYS A 106 0.71 -14.20 4.98
C CYS A 106 -0.02 -12.85 4.83
N LEU A 107 -1.29 -12.83 4.42
CA LEU A 107 -2.00 -11.56 4.24
C LEU A 107 -2.09 -10.76 5.54
N ILE A 108 -2.33 -11.42 6.67
CA ILE A 108 -2.51 -10.78 7.98
C ILE A 108 -1.16 -10.43 8.63
N LEU A 109 -0.23 -11.37 8.66
CA LEU A 109 1.00 -11.25 9.45
C LEU A 109 2.21 -10.77 8.65
N PHE A 110 2.14 -10.63 7.31
CA PHE A 110 3.28 -10.15 6.53
C PHE A 110 3.64 -8.71 6.90
N SER A 111 4.77 -8.59 7.60
CA SER A 111 5.24 -7.36 8.22
C SER A 111 6.76 -7.16 8.11
N GLY A 112 7.19 -5.97 8.50
CA GLY A 112 8.61 -5.61 8.66
C GLY A 112 9.26 -6.30 9.85
N LEU A 113 10.58 -6.15 10.01
CA LEU A 113 11.24 -6.47 11.29
C LEU A 113 11.13 -5.28 12.24
N ASP A 114 9.93 -4.72 12.34
CA ASP A 114 9.65 -3.46 13.04
C ASP A 114 9.94 -3.59 14.53
N VAL A 115 9.63 -4.74 15.14
CA VAL A 115 9.93 -5.02 16.56
C VAL A 115 11.44 -5.04 16.80
N CYS A 116 12.21 -5.69 15.93
CA CYS A 116 13.67 -5.74 16.05
C CYS A 116 14.28 -4.33 15.84
N GLY A 117 13.80 -3.60 14.85
CA GLY A 117 14.21 -2.23 14.58
C GLY A 117 13.93 -1.30 15.77
N LEU A 118 12.76 -1.44 16.39
CA LEU A 118 12.37 -0.71 17.59
C LEU A 118 13.30 -1.03 18.77
N LEU A 119 13.58 -2.31 19.05
CA LEU A 119 14.48 -2.71 20.13
C LEU A 119 15.89 -2.12 19.93
N ILE A 120 16.43 -2.16 18.71
CA ILE A 120 17.74 -1.58 18.41
C ILE A 120 17.72 -0.07 18.62
N LYS A 121 16.68 0.63 18.14
CA LYS A 121 16.53 2.08 18.35
C LYS A 121 16.52 2.44 19.83
N LEU A 122 15.85 1.66 20.66
CA LEU A 122 15.77 1.88 22.09
C LEU A 122 17.10 1.63 22.80
N ILE A 123 17.85 0.60 22.39
CA ILE A 123 19.22 0.36 22.86
C ILE A 123 20.13 1.55 22.50
N LEU A 124 20.05 2.07 21.26
CA LEU A 124 20.85 3.21 20.81
C LEU A 124 20.53 4.52 21.55
N LYS A 125 19.31 4.69 22.07
CA LYS A 125 18.93 5.85 22.88
C LYS A 125 19.48 5.81 24.31
N GLY A 126 19.95 4.66 24.81
CA GLY A 126 20.55 4.53 26.14
C GLY A 126 19.56 4.57 27.32
N GLU A 127 18.27 4.77 27.08
CA GLU A 127 17.22 4.98 28.11
C GLU A 127 16.11 3.91 28.03
N PHE A 128 16.44 2.65 27.75
CA PHE A 128 15.41 1.61 27.64
C PHE A 128 14.90 1.17 29.01
N HIS A 129 13.84 1.83 29.48
CA HIS A 129 13.01 1.34 30.58
C HIS A 129 11.72 0.71 30.02
N PHE A 130 11.81 -0.56 29.61
CA PHE A 130 10.69 -1.32 29.02
C PHE A 130 9.37 -1.21 29.78
N ILE A 131 9.45 -1.25 31.12
CA ILE A 131 8.28 -1.15 32.00
C ILE A 131 7.62 0.22 31.88
N ASN A 132 8.40 1.31 31.82
CA ASN A 132 7.84 2.66 31.68
C ASN A 132 7.18 2.86 30.30
N GLU A 133 7.77 2.33 29.24
CA GLU A 133 7.19 2.38 27.90
C GLU A 133 5.89 1.55 27.80
N ILE A 134 5.81 0.40 28.47
CA ILE A 134 4.56 -0.40 28.56
C ILE A 134 3.48 0.34 29.36
N ILE A 135 3.84 0.98 30.47
CA ILE A 135 2.89 1.75 31.27
C ILE A 135 2.36 2.95 30.47
N ASN A 136 3.24 3.60 29.70
CA ASN A 136 2.88 4.71 28.83
C ASN A 136 2.07 4.26 27.61
N TRP A 137 2.26 3.03 27.12
CA TRP A 137 1.50 2.48 25.98
C TRP A 137 -0.02 2.53 26.18
N TRP A 138 -0.49 2.27 27.40
CA TRP A 138 -1.93 2.33 27.71
C TRP A 138 -2.45 3.76 27.90
N ASN A 139 -1.57 4.72 28.23
CA ASN A 139 -1.95 6.04 28.75
C ASN A 139 -1.59 7.21 27.83
N SER A 140 -0.73 7.02 26.82
CA SER A 140 -0.29 8.10 25.93
C SER A 140 -0.42 7.72 24.46
N ASN A 141 -1.00 8.63 23.67
CA ASN A 141 -1.00 8.53 22.20
C ASN A 141 0.43 8.58 21.61
N GLU A 142 1.40 9.06 22.38
CA GLU A 142 2.80 9.24 21.97
C GLU A 142 3.71 8.03 22.27
N SER A 143 3.17 6.93 22.82
CA SER A 143 3.97 5.73 23.06
C SER A 143 4.58 5.22 21.76
N ILE A 144 5.87 4.86 21.81
CA ILE A 144 6.58 4.32 20.66
C ILE A 144 5.98 2.98 20.18
N PHE A 145 5.23 2.30 21.04
CA PHE A 145 4.50 1.07 20.72
C PHE A 145 3.23 1.31 19.89
N ASN A 146 2.70 2.55 19.85
CA ASN A 146 1.57 2.88 18.98
C ASN A 146 1.96 3.01 17.51
N HIS A 147 3.27 3.13 17.25
CA HIS A 147 3.86 3.31 15.93
C HIS A 147 5.16 2.51 15.81
N ILE A 148 5.10 1.19 16.04
CA ILE A 148 6.28 0.32 15.94
C ILE A 148 6.95 0.45 14.57
N GLU A 149 6.17 0.71 13.53
CA GLU A 149 6.56 0.93 12.15
C GLU A 149 7.39 2.22 11.92
N TRP A 150 7.46 3.13 12.91
CA TRP A 150 8.24 4.37 12.87
C TRP A 150 9.62 4.25 13.52
N TRP A 151 10.09 3.03 13.74
CA TRP A 151 11.39 2.78 14.36
C TRP A 151 12.55 3.45 13.59
N SER A 152 12.53 3.46 12.26
CA SER A 152 13.54 4.13 11.42
C SER A 152 13.32 5.63 11.19
N ASN A 153 12.44 6.27 11.98
CA ASN A 153 12.08 7.70 11.97
C ASN A 153 11.54 8.22 10.63
N ARG A 154 12.43 8.32 9.64
CA ARG A 154 12.18 8.87 8.31
C ARG A 154 11.76 7.80 7.31
N TRP A 155 12.23 6.57 7.50
CA TRP A 155 11.98 5.47 6.57
C TRP A 155 10.96 4.51 7.15
N GLN A 156 10.08 3.98 6.30
CA GLN A 156 9.06 3.04 6.73
C GLN A 156 8.49 2.27 5.53
N TYR A 157 8.36 0.96 5.70
CA TYR A 157 7.49 0.11 4.91
C TYR A 157 6.44 -0.53 5.80
N SER A 158 5.17 -0.17 5.58
CA SER A 158 4.08 -0.59 6.44
C SER A 158 3.65 -2.03 6.13
N SER A 159 3.43 -2.84 7.18
CA SER A 159 2.79 -4.16 7.07
C SER A 159 1.40 -4.08 6.43
N ASN A 160 0.87 -5.20 5.95
CA ASN A 160 -0.50 -5.22 5.41
C ASN A 160 -1.55 -4.83 6.45
N THR A 161 -1.37 -5.26 7.70
CA THR A 161 -2.27 -4.91 8.80
C THR A 161 -2.18 -3.41 9.12
N THR A 162 -0.98 -2.86 9.26
CA THR A 162 -0.76 -1.41 9.42
C THR A 162 -1.44 -0.64 8.27
N GLN A 163 -1.29 -1.09 7.03
CA GLN A 163 -1.94 -0.47 5.88
C GLN A 163 -3.48 -0.43 6.00
N LEU A 164 -4.13 -1.43 6.60
CA LEU A 164 -5.58 -1.41 6.82
C LEU A 164 -6.01 -0.41 7.90
N PHE A 165 -5.21 -0.24 8.95
CA PHE A 165 -5.51 0.70 10.05
C PHE A 165 -5.25 2.16 9.69
N TRP A 166 -4.30 2.40 8.79
CA TRP A 166 -3.86 3.75 8.47
C TRP A 166 -4.30 4.18 7.08
N VAL A 167 -4.18 3.34 6.04
CA VAL A 167 -4.34 3.75 4.63
C VAL A 167 -5.13 2.75 3.77
N PHE A 168 -6.20 2.16 4.32
CA PHE A 168 -7.01 1.16 3.60
C PHE A 168 -7.49 1.64 2.23
N ASN A 169 -7.80 2.93 2.11
CA ASN A 169 -8.28 3.57 0.89
C ASN A 169 -7.23 3.61 -0.23
N GLN A 170 -5.94 3.47 0.09
CA GLN A 170 -4.86 3.33 -0.88
C GLN A 170 -4.40 1.88 -1.04
N ALA A 171 -4.29 1.16 0.08
CA ALA A 171 -3.80 -0.21 0.13
C ALA A 171 -4.71 -1.19 -0.63
N LEU A 172 -6.03 -1.13 -0.38
CA LEU A 172 -6.97 -2.04 -1.01
C LEU A 172 -6.99 -1.86 -2.54
N PRO A 173 -7.09 -0.64 -3.11
CA PRO A 173 -6.92 -0.42 -4.54
C PRO A 173 -5.59 -0.94 -5.08
N ALA A 174 -4.47 -0.68 -4.40
CA ALA A 174 -3.16 -1.11 -4.83
C ALA A 174 -3.03 -2.65 -4.89
N TRP A 175 -3.48 -3.36 -3.86
CA TRP A 175 -3.44 -4.82 -3.77
C TRP A 175 -4.28 -5.46 -4.88
N LEU A 176 -5.51 -4.99 -5.07
CA LEU A 176 -6.40 -5.52 -6.11
C LEU A 176 -5.83 -5.24 -7.52
N SER A 177 -5.34 -4.02 -7.75
CA SER A 177 -4.76 -3.64 -9.05
C SER A 177 -3.52 -4.48 -9.37
N THR A 178 -2.66 -4.71 -8.37
CA THR A 178 -1.50 -5.61 -8.48
C THR A 178 -1.94 -7.02 -8.88
N LEU A 179 -2.96 -7.58 -8.24
CA LEU A 179 -3.50 -8.90 -8.58
C LEU A 179 -4.07 -8.95 -9.99
N ILE A 180 -4.85 -7.96 -10.41
CA ILE A 180 -5.46 -7.92 -11.75
C ILE A 180 -4.38 -7.86 -12.83
N ILE A 181 -3.33 -7.05 -12.64
CA ILE A 181 -2.21 -6.93 -13.59
C ILE A 181 -1.45 -8.25 -13.67
N LEU A 182 -1.11 -8.87 -12.53
CA LEU A 182 -0.34 -10.12 -12.49
C LEU A 182 -1.12 -11.33 -12.99
N ASN A 183 -2.45 -11.32 -12.88
CA ASN A 183 -3.30 -12.43 -13.30
C ASN A 183 -3.60 -12.43 -14.81
N LYS A 184 -3.06 -11.47 -15.57
CA LYS A 184 -3.20 -11.37 -17.03
C LYS A 184 -1.84 -11.53 -17.68
N ASP A 185 -1.76 -12.27 -18.78
CA ASP A 185 -0.50 -12.50 -19.48
C ASP A 185 -0.11 -11.38 -20.47
N ASN A 186 -1.04 -10.47 -20.79
CA ASN A 186 -0.83 -9.38 -21.75
C ASN A 186 -0.96 -8.01 -21.08
N LEU A 187 -0.52 -6.96 -21.78
CA LEU A 187 -0.47 -5.58 -21.28
C LEU A 187 -1.68 -4.73 -21.72
N LYS A 188 -2.72 -5.35 -22.32
CA LYS A 188 -3.84 -4.64 -22.95
C LYS A 188 -4.65 -3.77 -21.99
N GLN A 189 -4.56 -3.99 -20.69
CA GLN A 189 -5.35 -3.25 -19.70
C GLN A 189 -4.50 -2.69 -18.57
N ASP A 190 -3.17 -2.86 -18.62
CA ASP A 190 -2.29 -2.50 -17.51
C ASP A 190 -2.26 -0.97 -17.32
N LEU A 191 -2.20 -0.19 -18.42
CA LEU A 191 -2.29 1.27 -18.36
C LEU A 191 -3.67 1.72 -17.86
N TYR A 192 -4.74 1.11 -18.38
CA TYR A 192 -6.10 1.38 -17.91
C TYR A 192 -6.27 1.15 -16.41
N ILE A 193 -5.79 0.03 -15.89
CA ILE A 193 -5.81 -0.28 -14.46
C ILE A 193 -4.97 0.76 -13.70
N GLY A 194 -3.76 1.07 -14.17
CA GLY A 194 -2.89 2.06 -13.53
C GLY A 194 -3.51 3.45 -13.42
N VAL A 195 -4.21 3.91 -14.48
CA VAL A 195 -4.92 5.21 -14.48
C VAL A 195 -6.12 5.19 -13.52
N LEU A 196 -6.87 4.09 -13.45
CA LEU A 196 -7.94 3.97 -12.45
C LEU A 196 -7.37 3.93 -11.02
N THR A 197 -6.24 3.25 -10.81
CA THR A 197 -5.55 3.28 -9.52
C THR A 197 -5.05 4.68 -9.20
N LEU A 198 -4.59 5.47 -10.18
CA LEU A 198 -4.15 6.86 -9.95
C LEU A 198 -5.26 7.72 -9.32
N PHE A 199 -6.51 7.51 -9.70
CA PHE A 199 -7.66 8.20 -9.10
C PHE A 199 -7.94 7.77 -7.65
N LEU A 200 -7.74 6.49 -7.35
CA LEU A 200 -8.03 5.89 -6.04
C LEU A 200 -6.87 6.08 -5.04
N ALA A 201 -5.64 5.93 -5.55
CA ALA A 201 -4.41 5.76 -4.80
C ALA A 201 -3.21 6.24 -5.65
N PRO A 202 -2.93 7.56 -5.69
CA PRO A 202 -1.96 8.13 -6.62
C PRO A 202 -0.53 7.62 -6.45
N PHE A 203 -0.05 7.53 -5.20
CA PHE A 203 1.31 7.06 -4.94
C PHE A 203 1.46 5.56 -5.24
N PRO A 204 0.57 4.65 -4.81
CA PRO A 204 0.65 3.25 -5.24
C PRO A 204 0.57 3.05 -6.76
N ALA A 205 -0.10 3.94 -7.51
CA ALA A 205 -0.12 3.85 -8.96
C ALA A 205 1.30 3.98 -9.58
N CYS A 206 2.21 4.72 -8.95
CA CYS A 206 3.61 4.79 -9.37
C CYS A 206 4.32 3.43 -9.24
N GLY A 207 4.12 2.69 -8.16
CA GLY A 207 4.67 1.33 -7.99
C GLY A 207 4.10 0.33 -9.01
N LEU A 208 2.82 0.43 -9.34
CA LEU A 208 2.20 -0.45 -10.36
C LEU A 208 2.85 -0.35 -11.74
N ILE A 209 3.44 0.79 -12.09
CA ILE A 209 4.21 0.95 -13.32
C ILE A 209 5.37 -0.06 -13.35
N LEU A 210 6.05 -0.24 -12.22
CA LEU A 210 7.19 -1.14 -12.13
C LEU A 210 6.77 -2.61 -12.15
N ILE A 211 5.63 -2.94 -11.53
CA ILE A 211 5.02 -4.27 -11.65
C ILE A 211 4.75 -4.59 -13.13
N SER A 212 4.21 -3.63 -13.88
CA SER A 212 3.88 -3.80 -15.30
C SER A 212 5.13 -3.90 -16.18
N ILE A 213 6.17 -3.09 -15.91
CA ILE A 213 7.47 -3.19 -16.59
C ILE A 213 8.12 -4.55 -16.34
N GLY A 214 8.12 -5.03 -15.09
CA GLY A 214 8.68 -6.34 -14.77
C GLY A 214 7.92 -7.48 -15.42
N LYS A 215 6.59 -7.38 -15.53
CA LYS A 215 5.75 -8.32 -16.29
C LYS A 215 6.12 -8.35 -17.77
N MET A 216 6.33 -7.18 -18.40
CA MET A 216 6.79 -7.09 -19.79
C MET A 216 8.14 -7.79 -20.01
N LEU A 217 9.09 -7.60 -19.08
CA LEU A 217 10.43 -8.18 -19.18
C LEU A 217 10.48 -9.69 -18.91
N VAL A 218 9.55 -10.24 -18.12
CA VAL A 218 9.45 -11.69 -17.85
C VAL A 218 8.73 -12.43 -18.98
N ASN A 219 7.82 -11.74 -19.69
CA ASN A 219 6.99 -12.38 -20.69
C ASN A 219 7.83 -12.86 -21.88
N LYS A 220 7.68 -14.14 -22.23
CA LYS A 220 8.44 -14.83 -23.29
C LYS A 220 8.02 -14.44 -24.71
N ASN A 221 6.94 -13.68 -24.86
CA ASN A 221 6.48 -13.19 -26.15
C ASN A 221 7.46 -12.15 -26.72
N ASN A 222 7.51 -12.04 -28.05
CA ASN A 222 8.30 -11.01 -28.73
C ASN A 222 7.94 -9.61 -28.20
N LEU A 223 8.95 -8.85 -27.77
CA LEU A 223 8.83 -7.49 -27.23
C LEU A 223 7.99 -6.57 -28.15
N LYS A 224 8.11 -6.71 -29.48
CA LYS A 224 7.29 -5.96 -30.43
C LYS A 224 5.79 -6.25 -30.27
N LYS A 225 5.41 -7.52 -30.10
CA LYS A 225 4.01 -7.90 -29.86
C LYS A 225 3.50 -7.37 -28.53
N GLN A 226 4.37 -7.31 -27.51
CA GLN A 226 4.00 -6.79 -26.20
C GLN A 226 3.76 -5.28 -26.24
N ILE A 227 4.65 -4.51 -26.89
CA ILE A 227 4.48 -3.06 -27.09
C ILE A 227 3.19 -2.78 -27.87
N VAL A 228 2.94 -3.53 -28.95
CA VAL A 228 1.68 -3.39 -29.71
C VAL A 228 0.47 -3.73 -28.85
N SER A 229 0.57 -4.68 -27.91
CA SER A 229 -0.54 -5.02 -27.01
C SER A 229 -0.93 -3.89 -26.05
N VAL A 230 -0.02 -2.93 -25.79
CA VAL A 230 -0.34 -1.72 -25.01
C VAL A 230 -1.30 -0.82 -25.80
N ILE A 231 -1.29 -0.87 -27.14
CA ILE A 231 -2.22 -0.13 -28.00
C ILE A 231 -3.53 -0.91 -28.10
N SER A 232 -4.32 -0.87 -27.03
CA SER A 232 -5.64 -1.48 -26.92
C SER A 232 -6.71 -0.40 -26.81
N LYS A 233 -7.97 -0.78 -27.08
CA LYS A 233 -9.12 0.14 -26.87
C LYS A 233 -9.19 0.64 -25.43
N GLU A 234 -8.91 -0.23 -24.44
CA GLU A 234 -8.96 0.10 -23.03
C GLU A 234 -7.86 1.10 -22.64
N ASN A 235 -6.63 0.89 -23.10
CA ASN A 235 -5.51 1.79 -22.81
C ASN A 235 -5.65 3.12 -23.56
N ILE A 236 -6.24 3.16 -24.76
CA ILE A 236 -6.56 4.41 -25.45
C ILE A 236 -7.60 5.21 -24.65
N ILE A 237 -8.67 4.56 -24.17
CA ILE A 237 -9.65 5.20 -23.28
C ILE A 237 -8.98 5.70 -21.99
N SER A 238 -7.98 4.98 -21.48
CA SER A 238 -7.27 5.40 -20.27
C SER A 238 -6.52 6.73 -20.43
N ILE A 239 -6.09 7.11 -21.63
CA ILE A 239 -5.45 8.40 -21.88
C ILE A 239 -6.43 9.54 -21.60
N LEU A 240 -7.70 9.39 -22.01
CA LEU A 240 -8.74 10.37 -21.73
C LEU A 240 -8.96 10.51 -20.21
N PHE A 241 -9.08 9.38 -19.48
CA PHE A 241 -9.21 9.42 -18.04
C PHE A 241 -7.99 10.00 -17.34
N PHE A 242 -6.79 9.69 -17.84
CA PHE A 242 -5.55 10.25 -17.33
C PHE A 242 -5.56 11.78 -17.41
N ILE A 243 -5.95 12.35 -18.56
CA ILE A 243 -6.05 13.81 -18.71
C ILE A 243 -7.01 14.41 -17.68
N PHE A 244 -8.20 13.83 -17.49
CA PHE A 244 -9.16 14.33 -16.51
C PHE A 244 -8.66 14.22 -15.06
N ILE A 245 -8.08 13.07 -14.70
CA ILE A 245 -7.55 12.84 -13.35
C ILE A 245 -6.35 13.75 -13.07
N SER A 246 -5.46 13.93 -14.04
CA SER A 246 -4.34 14.85 -13.94
C SER A 246 -4.81 16.30 -13.80
N ALA A 247 -5.75 16.75 -14.63
CA ALA A 247 -6.33 18.09 -14.52
C ALA A 247 -7.01 18.31 -13.15
N PHE A 248 -7.75 17.31 -12.68
CA PHE A 248 -8.35 17.32 -11.35
C PHE A 248 -7.30 17.54 -10.25
N TYR A 249 -6.24 16.73 -10.23
CA TYR A 249 -5.19 16.87 -9.21
C TYR A 249 -4.38 18.16 -9.38
N LEU A 250 -4.12 18.64 -10.61
CA LEU A 250 -3.38 19.87 -10.87
C LEU A 250 -4.04 21.13 -10.28
N GLY A 251 -5.37 21.15 -10.18
CA GLY A 251 -6.07 22.26 -9.52
C GLY A 251 -5.98 22.24 -7.98
N ASN A 252 -5.16 21.34 -7.40
CA ASN A 252 -4.96 21.32 -5.95
C ASN A 252 -4.16 22.57 -5.56
N SER A 253 -4.71 23.40 -4.68
CA SER A 253 -4.07 24.66 -4.28
C SER A 253 -2.70 24.47 -3.64
N ARG A 254 -2.39 23.28 -3.09
CA ARG A 254 -1.05 22.96 -2.62
C ARG A 254 -0.03 22.95 -3.76
N ILE A 255 -0.42 22.67 -5.00
CA ILE A 255 0.48 22.65 -6.18
C ILE A 255 0.97 24.05 -6.57
N LYS A 256 0.37 25.13 -6.08
CA LYS A 256 0.90 26.50 -6.28
C LYS A 256 2.23 26.65 -5.53
N ILE A 257 3.31 26.39 -6.25
CA ILE A 257 4.70 26.46 -5.82
C ILE A 257 5.11 27.93 -5.70
N GLY A 258 5.69 28.33 -4.57
CA GLY A 258 6.62 29.48 -4.54
C GLY A 258 7.92 29.06 -5.23
N ALA A 259 8.57 29.93 -6.01
CA ALA A 259 9.58 29.62 -7.04
C ALA A 259 10.73 28.64 -6.67
N GLU A 260 10.92 28.27 -5.40
CA GLU A 260 12.02 27.44 -4.90
C GLU A 260 11.63 26.01 -4.48
N GLU A 261 10.34 25.66 -4.35
CA GLU A 261 9.93 24.34 -3.85
C GLU A 261 9.65 23.31 -4.96
N ARG A 262 10.48 22.26 -5.05
CA ARG A 262 10.24 21.11 -5.95
C ARG A 262 9.24 20.13 -5.32
N LEU A 263 8.32 19.57 -6.12
CA LEU A 263 7.38 18.54 -5.68
C LEU A 263 8.09 17.27 -5.17
N PHE A 264 9.06 16.79 -5.95
CA PHE A 264 9.94 15.69 -5.60
C PHE A 264 11.35 16.20 -5.31
N SER A 265 11.95 15.69 -4.26
CA SER A 265 13.33 16.00 -3.87
C SER A 265 14.07 14.77 -3.42
N ILE A 266 15.39 14.79 -3.59
CA ILE A 266 16.28 13.77 -3.04
C ILE A 266 16.60 14.16 -1.60
N ILE A 267 16.73 13.18 -0.70
CA ILE A 267 17.09 13.42 0.69
C ILE A 267 18.42 14.19 0.79
N LYS A 268 18.48 15.16 1.69
CA LYS A 268 19.69 15.95 1.94
C LYS A 268 20.62 15.16 2.86
N PHE A 269 21.53 14.38 2.30
CA PHE A 269 22.46 13.54 3.09
C PHE A 269 23.31 14.34 4.09
N HIS A 270 23.66 15.59 3.77
CA HIS A 270 24.45 16.44 4.67
C HIS A 270 23.73 16.83 5.97
N SER A 271 22.39 16.71 6.04
CA SER A 271 21.63 16.96 7.26
C SER A 271 21.38 15.69 8.10
N LEU A 272 21.98 14.55 7.74
CA LEU A 272 21.83 13.29 8.46
C LEU A 272 22.94 13.14 9.50
N GLU A 273 22.57 12.73 10.71
CA GLU A 273 23.52 12.35 11.75
C GLU A 273 23.93 10.87 11.62
N LEU A 274 25.00 10.45 12.30
CA LEU A 274 25.47 9.05 12.28
C LEU A 274 24.34 8.05 12.61
N LYS A 275 23.48 8.38 13.59
CA LYS A 275 22.32 7.56 13.97
C LYS A 275 21.35 7.35 12.81
N ASP A 276 21.18 8.34 11.94
CA ASP A 276 20.28 8.25 10.79
C ASP A 276 20.84 7.32 9.72
N TYR A 277 22.17 7.34 9.50
CA TYR A 277 22.83 6.38 8.60
C TYR A 277 22.71 4.95 9.10
N ILE A 278 22.83 4.72 10.41
CA ILE A 278 22.64 3.40 11.03
C ILE A 278 21.20 2.94 10.83
N LEU A 279 20.21 3.80 11.11
CA LEU A 279 18.79 3.48 10.93
C LEU A 279 18.43 3.22 9.46
N LEU A 280 18.98 4.00 8.52
CA LEU A 280 18.82 3.75 7.09
C LEU A 280 19.39 2.38 6.70
N PHE A 281 20.62 2.07 7.12
CA PHE A 281 21.25 0.79 6.82
C PHE A 281 20.42 -0.38 7.37
N LEU A 282 19.97 -0.28 8.62
CA LEU A 282 19.09 -1.28 9.22
C LEU A 282 17.77 -1.39 8.47
N HIS A 283 17.16 -0.27 8.06
CA HIS A 283 15.92 -0.26 7.29
C HIS A 283 16.12 -0.99 5.96
N LEU A 284 17.16 -0.68 5.19
CA LEU A 284 17.44 -1.36 3.93
C LEU A 284 17.72 -2.85 4.15
N LEU A 285 18.47 -3.20 5.21
CA LEU A 285 18.77 -4.58 5.56
C LEU A 285 17.49 -5.37 5.86
N PHE A 286 16.72 -4.88 6.83
CA PHE A 286 15.55 -5.53 7.37
C PHE A 286 14.38 -5.53 6.42
N GLU A 287 14.18 -4.45 5.65
CA GLU A 287 12.98 -4.31 4.81
C GLU A 287 13.20 -4.67 3.35
N VAL A 288 14.45 -4.72 2.86
CA VAL A 288 14.71 -4.95 1.43
C VAL A 288 15.69 -6.09 1.18
N LEU A 289 16.89 -6.02 1.78
CA LEU A 289 17.98 -6.95 1.45
C LEU A 289 17.64 -8.41 1.81
N LEU A 290 16.84 -8.63 2.86
CA LEU A 290 16.38 -9.97 3.25
C LEU A 290 15.55 -10.69 2.17
N PHE A 291 14.97 -9.96 1.22
CA PHE A 291 14.15 -10.55 0.15
C PHE A 291 14.97 -11.01 -1.07
N PHE A 292 16.23 -10.60 -1.22
CA PHE A 292 17.07 -11.03 -2.37
C PHE A 292 17.21 -12.55 -2.49
N PRO A 293 17.48 -13.31 -1.40
CA PRO A 293 17.53 -14.77 -1.45
C PRO A 293 16.18 -15.42 -1.82
N LEU A 294 15.06 -14.81 -1.40
CA LEU A 294 13.70 -15.27 -1.73
C LEU A 294 13.46 -15.16 -3.24
N ILE A 295 13.71 -13.97 -3.79
CA ILE A 295 13.50 -13.66 -5.20
C ILE A 295 14.43 -14.44 -6.13
N ARG A 296 15.69 -14.68 -5.72
CA ARG A 296 16.67 -15.44 -6.52
C ARG A 296 16.15 -16.81 -6.96
N ASN A 297 15.39 -17.47 -6.11
CA ASN A 297 14.87 -18.82 -6.33
C ASN A 297 13.42 -18.83 -6.87
N SER A 298 12.88 -17.67 -7.22
CA SER A 298 11.50 -17.53 -7.71
C SER A 298 11.43 -17.59 -9.23
N LYS A 299 10.33 -18.12 -9.76
CA LYS A 299 9.98 -18.00 -11.19
C LYS A 299 9.82 -16.53 -11.63
N TYR A 300 9.55 -15.63 -10.70
CA TYR A 300 9.43 -14.20 -10.94
C TYR A 300 10.72 -13.41 -10.70
N ARG A 301 11.90 -14.05 -10.75
CA ARG A 301 13.20 -13.45 -10.40
C ARG A 301 13.44 -12.04 -10.98
N ILE A 302 13.16 -11.83 -12.27
CA ILE A 302 13.44 -10.56 -12.97
C ILE A 302 12.52 -9.46 -12.42
N GLN A 303 11.21 -9.73 -12.40
CA GLN A 303 10.22 -8.81 -11.85
C GLN A 303 10.46 -8.51 -10.37
N GLY A 304 10.84 -9.52 -9.57
CA GLY A 304 11.21 -9.35 -8.17
C GLY A 304 12.44 -8.48 -7.98
N TYR A 305 13.49 -8.62 -8.79
CA TYR A 305 14.65 -7.75 -8.69
C TYR A 305 14.32 -6.30 -9.04
N ILE A 306 13.45 -6.06 -10.02
CA ILE A 306 12.97 -4.69 -10.33
C ILE A 306 12.25 -4.09 -9.12
N CYS A 307 11.36 -4.85 -8.47
CA CYS A 307 10.68 -4.42 -7.26
C CYS A 307 11.68 -4.12 -6.14
N LEU A 308 12.65 -4.99 -5.90
CA LEU A 308 13.67 -4.79 -4.86
C LEU A 308 14.57 -3.58 -5.15
N THR A 309 14.98 -3.37 -6.40
CA THR A 309 15.74 -2.18 -6.79
C THR A 309 14.94 -0.92 -6.53
N TYR A 310 13.62 -0.93 -6.79
CA TYR A 310 12.77 0.22 -6.49
C TYR A 310 12.64 0.48 -5.00
N LEU A 311 12.43 -0.55 -4.20
CA LEU A 311 12.45 -0.46 -2.74
C LEU A 311 13.81 0.02 -2.20
N LEU A 312 14.93 -0.25 -2.87
CA LEU A 312 16.21 0.34 -2.49
C LEU A 312 16.30 1.85 -2.79
N ILE A 313 15.60 2.33 -3.82
CA ILE A 313 15.67 3.73 -4.28
C ILE A 313 14.68 4.63 -3.53
N LEU A 314 13.48 4.12 -3.22
CA LEU A 314 12.39 4.88 -2.58
C LEU A 314 12.80 5.65 -1.31
N PRO A 315 13.63 5.11 -0.39
CA PRO A 315 14.07 5.80 0.82
C PRO A 315 14.77 7.15 0.59
N PHE A 316 15.23 7.40 -0.63
CA PHE A 316 15.93 8.62 -1.01
C PHE A 316 15.04 9.66 -1.67
N ILE A 317 13.75 9.36 -1.92
CA ILE A 317 12.81 10.22 -2.62
C ILE A 317 11.77 10.77 -1.63
N ASN A 318 11.74 12.09 -1.49
CA ASN A 318 10.76 12.81 -0.70
C ASN A 318 9.73 13.49 -1.61
N PHE A 319 8.49 13.57 -1.13
CA PHE A 319 7.45 14.38 -1.75
C PHE A 319 7.08 15.52 -0.80
N ARG A 320 7.44 16.76 -1.17
CA ARG A 320 7.22 17.96 -0.35
C ARG A 320 7.73 17.84 1.09
N GLY A 321 8.91 17.22 1.26
CA GLY A 321 9.50 16.99 2.59
C GLY A 321 8.80 15.91 3.43
N SER A 322 7.71 15.31 2.94
CA SER A 322 7.07 14.13 3.53
C SER A 322 7.67 12.85 2.96
N TYR A 323 7.63 11.82 3.80
CA TYR A 323 8.02 10.44 3.52
C TYR A 323 6.85 9.59 3.00
N ASP A 324 5.67 10.18 2.75
CA ASP A 324 4.50 9.46 2.25
C ASP A 324 4.75 8.76 0.91
N PHE A 325 5.57 9.35 0.04
CA PHE A 325 5.83 8.75 -1.27
C PHE A 325 6.46 7.36 -1.14
N GLN A 326 7.52 7.20 -0.35
CA GLN A 326 8.12 5.88 -0.12
C GLN A 326 7.15 4.89 0.55
N MET A 327 6.36 5.35 1.52
CA MET A 327 5.44 4.50 2.27
C MET A 327 4.30 3.97 1.40
N ARG A 328 3.77 4.80 0.49
CA ARG A 328 2.60 4.45 -0.31
C ARG A 328 2.98 3.88 -1.67
N SER A 329 4.04 4.38 -2.28
CA SER A 329 4.48 3.90 -3.59
C SER A 329 5.10 2.50 -3.55
N SER A 330 5.51 2.01 -2.37
CA SER A 330 6.04 0.65 -2.15
C SER A 330 4.97 -0.44 -1.95
N ILE A 331 3.70 -0.04 -1.77
CA ILE A 331 2.61 -0.97 -1.45
C ILE A 331 2.49 -2.10 -2.49
N PRO A 332 2.48 -1.83 -3.82
CA PRO A 332 2.41 -2.89 -4.83
C PRO A 332 3.58 -3.88 -4.78
N GLU A 333 4.80 -3.39 -4.55
CA GLU A 333 6.02 -4.18 -4.54
C GLU A 333 6.10 -5.11 -3.34
N LEU A 334 5.78 -4.60 -2.14
CA LEU A 334 5.73 -5.39 -0.92
C LEU A 334 4.63 -6.45 -1.02
N PHE A 335 3.46 -6.08 -1.55
CA PHE A 335 2.38 -7.01 -1.80
C PHE A 335 2.77 -8.09 -2.81
N PHE A 336 3.49 -7.72 -3.88
CA PHE A 336 4.03 -8.67 -4.84
C PHE A 336 5.03 -9.64 -4.21
N ILE A 337 5.96 -9.16 -3.38
CA ILE A 337 6.92 -10.00 -2.66
C ILE A 337 6.20 -11.00 -1.73
N MET A 338 5.14 -10.57 -1.05
CA MET A 338 4.28 -11.47 -0.28
C MET A 338 3.65 -12.55 -1.17
N LEU A 339 3.15 -12.22 -2.36
CA LEU A 339 2.62 -13.22 -3.30
C LEU A 339 3.68 -14.22 -3.74
N VAL A 340 4.92 -13.77 -3.95
CA VAL A 340 6.05 -14.67 -4.25
C VAL A 340 6.33 -15.62 -3.09
N LEU A 341 6.30 -15.11 -1.85
CA LEU A 341 6.47 -15.94 -0.64
C LEU A 341 5.36 -16.99 -0.53
N ILE A 342 4.09 -16.60 -0.76
CA ILE A 342 2.95 -17.52 -0.76
C ILE A 342 3.14 -18.65 -1.79
N ASP A 343 3.47 -18.30 -3.05
CA ASP A 343 3.69 -19.28 -4.12
C ASP A 343 4.83 -20.26 -3.73
N GLN A 344 5.92 -19.76 -3.13
CA GLN A 344 7.05 -20.59 -2.67
C GLN A 344 6.72 -21.49 -1.47
N LEU A 345 5.89 -21.03 -0.52
CA LEU A 345 5.44 -21.83 0.62
C LEU A 345 4.47 -22.95 0.21
N ILE A 346 3.63 -22.68 -0.79
CA ILE A 346 2.73 -23.69 -1.36
C ILE A 346 3.53 -24.76 -2.08
N ASP A 347 4.49 -24.35 -2.92
CA ASP A 347 5.37 -25.24 -3.68
C ASP A 347 6.62 -25.71 -2.92
N LEU A 348 6.64 -25.54 -1.59
CA LEU A 348 7.83 -25.74 -0.76
C LEU A 348 8.51 -27.09 -1.01
N LYS A 349 7.72 -28.15 -1.25
CA LYS A 349 8.21 -29.52 -1.51
C LYS A 349 9.18 -29.60 -2.69
N ASN A 350 9.01 -28.76 -3.72
CA ASN A 350 9.77 -28.75 -4.96
C ASN A 350 11.15 -28.10 -4.82
N TYR A 351 11.43 -27.44 -3.69
CA TYR A 351 12.69 -26.75 -3.46
C TYR A 351 13.73 -27.62 -2.75
N SER A 352 15.02 -27.32 -2.97
CA SER A 352 16.13 -27.97 -2.28
C SER A 352 16.12 -27.65 -0.77
N LYS A 353 16.77 -28.49 0.04
CA LYS A 353 16.83 -28.31 1.51
C LYS A 353 17.38 -26.92 1.91
N LYS A 354 18.37 -26.40 1.17
CA LYS A 354 18.94 -25.07 1.39
C LYS A 354 17.91 -23.96 1.15
N VAL A 355 17.16 -24.03 0.05
CA VAL A 355 16.15 -23.03 -0.30
C VAL A 355 14.96 -23.09 0.67
N LYS A 356 14.53 -24.29 1.07
CA LYS A 356 13.52 -24.48 2.12
C LYS A 356 13.89 -23.78 3.43
N LYS A 357 15.15 -23.89 3.86
CA LYS A 357 15.65 -23.21 5.07
C LYS A 357 15.57 -21.68 4.93
N ILE A 358 15.94 -21.14 3.77
CA ILE A 358 15.86 -19.70 3.49
C ILE A 358 14.41 -19.21 3.54
N ILE A 359 13.49 -19.90 2.83
CA ILE A 359 12.06 -19.56 2.84
C ILE A 359 11.51 -19.62 4.27
N GLY A 360 11.85 -20.65 5.04
CA GLY A 360 11.40 -20.79 6.43
C GLY A 360 11.90 -19.67 7.34
N ILE A 361 13.19 -19.28 7.22
CA ILE A 361 13.75 -18.15 7.97
C ILE A 361 13.03 -16.86 7.61
N ILE A 362 12.86 -16.56 6.32
CA ILE A 362 12.19 -15.34 5.87
C ILE A 362 10.74 -15.33 6.32
N PHE A 363 10.04 -16.47 6.26
CA PHE A 363 8.69 -16.60 6.78
C PHE A 363 8.63 -16.26 8.27
N ILE A 364 9.49 -16.84 9.10
CA ILE A 364 9.52 -16.54 10.55
C ILE A 364 9.82 -15.06 10.82
N LEU A 365 10.78 -14.49 10.10
CA LEU A 365 11.15 -13.07 10.25
C LEU A 365 10.04 -12.11 9.81
N ARG A 366 9.09 -12.55 8.97
CA ARG A 366 8.06 -11.71 8.36
C ARG A 366 6.67 -11.91 8.91
N MET A 367 6.46 -12.85 9.85
CA MET A 367 5.16 -13.12 10.45
C MET A 367 5.15 -12.55 11.87
N GLN A 368 5.12 -11.22 11.98
CA GLN A 368 5.08 -10.48 13.26
C GLN A 368 3.82 -9.63 13.37
#